data_AF-A0A6C0APE9-F1
#
_entry.id   AF-A0A6C0APE9-F1
#
_cell.length_a   1.000
_cell.length_b   1.000
_cell.length_c   1.000
_cell.angle_alpha   90.00
_cell.angle_beta   90.00
_cell.angle_gamma   90.00
#
_symmetry.space_group_name_H-M   'P 1'
#
loop_
_entity.id
_entity.type
_entity.pdbx_description
1 polymer ?
#
loop_
_entity_poly.entity_id
_entity_poly.type
_entity_poly.pdbx_seq_one_letter_code
_entity_poly.pdbx_strand_id
1 'polypeptide(L)'
;MEAKYLFVILNFTLFFGLLSLLGESSKKDVMTHWSERRCDFDVILSSFMYKPEDDARSASEFSSDNFSFCISSKAKNYLETLFTNLFEVLKKQMGASDVMTEVFKVLRTQLNSIYTPFSLMMTKFFAKFKQMGALASRIFQHLYMAMKKAAATALASVFVAISLQTVFLNSIDFLIKIIMIVLYILIGLAFIFFLPILPFLVIVLITVAGIETAMPGSTGPMGAVFCFAKDTNVIMKSGDMQHISTLKPGDILQNETLVQAVIEVPGEKLYSLDGVLVSGYHCVYDADKVIYVKDHPRAYPTSIKDPTLWTLITDKREIPVMGTRGPLRFLDWDEIPDSKVAEKAWELVADGILNGKRNNISMVPTSAPCLDPCLKVFINQGGWRCLREVKVGDWIRDEYGWTRVTGICERIVHTAIGKEDNRITDGVWFLNYDGSWTHARGLIQDVTWKGLQLITESGTFRIQLNSSMEHIVRDFTDVGSDKILESHARVERLLEEEH
;
A
#
# COMPACT_ATOMS: atom_id res chain seq x y z
N MET A 1 -10.74 -7.20 3.98
CA MET A 1 -11.93 -6.51 3.45
C MET A 1 -12.20 -5.33 4.39
N GLU A 2 -12.13 -4.08 3.92
CA GLU A 2 -12.33 -2.91 4.80
C GLU A 2 -13.73 -2.94 5.43
N ALA A 3 -13.87 -2.43 6.66
CA ALA A 3 -15.12 -2.50 7.45
C ALA A 3 -16.35 -1.96 6.70
N LYS A 4 -16.16 -0.99 5.79
CA LYS A 4 -17.23 -0.45 4.94
C LYS A 4 -17.81 -1.46 3.95
N TYR A 5 -16.99 -2.35 3.39
CA TYR A 5 -17.47 -3.41 2.48
C TYR A 5 -18.20 -4.51 3.23
N LEU A 6 -17.75 -4.83 4.44
CA LEU A 6 -18.40 -5.78 5.34
C LEU A 6 -19.80 -5.31 5.76
N PHE A 7 -19.95 -4.01 6.06
CA PHE A 7 -21.24 -3.39 6.40
C PHE A 7 -22.21 -3.37 5.22
N VAL A 8 -21.74 -3.04 4.01
CA VAL A 8 -22.58 -3.04 2.79
C VAL A 8 -23.05 -4.46 2.46
N ILE A 9 -22.15 -5.44 2.50
CA ILE A 9 -22.49 -6.85 2.24
C ILE A 9 -23.52 -7.32 3.28
N LEU A 10 -23.31 -7.05 4.57
CA LEU A 10 -24.23 -7.45 5.64
C LEU A 10 -25.64 -6.87 5.44
N ASN A 11 -25.76 -5.60 5.06
CA ASN A 11 -27.05 -4.96 4.80
C ASN A 11 -27.76 -5.56 3.57
N PHE A 12 -27.03 -5.84 2.49
CA PHE A 12 -27.62 -6.52 1.33
C PHE A 12 -28.08 -7.93 1.69
N THR A 13 -27.29 -8.70 2.44
CA THR A 13 -27.67 -10.06 2.85
C THR A 13 -28.89 -10.05 3.78
N LEU A 14 -28.96 -9.11 4.73
CA LEU A 14 -30.13 -8.95 5.60
C LEU A 14 -31.37 -8.52 4.82
N PHE A 15 -31.24 -7.60 3.87
CA PHE A 15 -32.34 -7.13 3.04
C PHE A 15 -32.90 -8.24 2.14
N PHE A 16 -32.03 -8.95 1.42
CA PHE A 16 -32.44 -10.09 0.60
C PHE A 16 -32.97 -11.26 1.44
N GLY A 17 -32.36 -11.54 2.60
CA GLY A 17 -32.86 -12.55 3.52
C GLY A 17 -34.25 -12.24 4.07
N LEU A 18 -34.52 -10.99 4.42
CA LEU A 18 -35.83 -10.54 4.89
C LEU A 18 -36.89 -10.62 3.78
N LEU A 19 -36.55 -10.23 2.54
CA LEU A 19 -37.45 -10.35 1.39
C LEU A 19 -37.81 -11.80 1.08
N SER A 20 -36.82 -12.71 1.12
CA SER A 20 -37.07 -14.14 0.92
C SER A 20 -37.97 -14.73 2.00
N LEU A 21 -37.76 -14.38 3.28
CA LEU A 21 -38.60 -14.83 4.39
C LEU A 21 -40.06 -14.33 4.30
N LEU A 22 -40.25 -13.04 3.98
CA LEU A 22 -41.59 -12.45 3.82
C LEU A 22 -42.32 -13.04 2.58
N GLY A 23 -41.57 -13.33 1.51
CA GLY A 23 -42.08 -13.97 0.30
C GLY A 23 -42.53 -15.41 0.53
N GLU A 24 -41.73 -16.23 1.22
CA GLU A 24 -42.08 -17.62 1.52
C GLU A 24 -43.27 -17.74 2.49
N SER A 25 -43.33 -16.89 3.52
CA SER A 25 -44.45 -16.89 4.47
C SER A 25 -45.77 -16.56 3.79
N SER A 26 -45.77 -15.58 2.88
CA SER A 26 -46.98 -15.18 2.13
C SER A 26 -47.36 -16.23 1.08
N LYS A 27 -46.38 -16.87 0.43
CA LYS A 27 -46.61 -17.96 -0.53
C LYS A 27 -47.26 -19.15 0.15
N LYS A 28 -46.77 -19.54 1.33
CA LYS A 28 -47.29 -20.69 2.08
C LYS A 28 -48.73 -20.45 2.53
N ASP A 29 -49.06 -19.27 3.04
CA ASP A 29 -50.43 -18.92 3.48
C ASP A 29 -51.45 -18.97 2.33
N VAL A 30 -51.13 -18.35 1.20
CA VAL A 30 -51.98 -18.35 0.00
C VAL A 30 -52.18 -19.76 -0.54
N MET A 31 -51.13 -20.60 -0.51
CA MET A 31 -51.22 -21.99 -0.96
C MET A 31 -51.99 -22.89 0.00
N THR A 32 -51.91 -22.67 1.31
CA THR A 32 -52.72 -23.42 2.29
C THR A 32 -54.21 -23.12 2.17
N HIS A 33 -54.58 -21.91 1.72
CA HIS A 33 -55.97 -21.47 1.55
C HIS A 33 -56.34 -21.24 0.07
N TRP A 34 -55.70 -21.99 -0.85
CA TRP A 34 -55.79 -21.72 -2.27
C TRP A 34 -57.23 -21.74 -2.81
N SER A 35 -58.08 -22.65 -2.34
CA SER A 35 -59.48 -22.74 -2.78
C SER A 35 -60.29 -21.47 -2.52
N GLU A 36 -59.97 -20.75 -1.44
CA GLU A 36 -60.67 -19.55 -0.99
C GLU A 36 -60.05 -18.29 -1.59
N ARG A 37 -58.71 -18.22 -1.61
CA ARG A 37 -57.96 -17.01 -1.96
C ARG A 37 -57.58 -16.90 -3.44
N ARG A 38 -57.66 -17.97 -4.23
CA ARG A 38 -57.23 -17.94 -5.65
C ARG A 38 -57.98 -16.95 -6.53
N CYS A 39 -59.15 -16.49 -6.09
CA CYS A 39 -59.95 -15.48 -6.79
C CYS A 39 -59.89 -14.08 -6.15
N ASP A 40 -59.02 -13.88 -5.15
CA ASP A 40 -58.67 -12.55 -4.65
C ASP A 40 -57.88 -11.79 -5.72
N PHE A 41 -58.07 -10.47 -5.79
CA PHE A 41 -57.56 -9.67 -6.90
C PHE A 41 -56.02 -9.64 -6.98
N ASP A 42 -55.37 -9.49 -5.84
CA ASP A 42 -53.91 -9.53 -5.68
C ASP A 42 -53.36 -10.92 -6.07
N VAL A 43 -54.02 -12.00 -5.64
CA VAL A 43 -53.62 -13.39 -5.93
C VAL A 43 -53.82 -13.73 -7.41
N ILE A 44 -54.89 -13.25 -8.06
CA ILE A 44 -55.10 -13.44 -9.50
C ILE A 44 -53.94 -12.82 -10.30
N LEU A 45 -53.58 -11.56 -10.00
CA LEU A 45 -52.52 -10.82 -10.71
C LEU A 45 -51.12 -11.42 -10.51
N SER A 46 -50.91 -12.11 -9.40
CA SER A 46 -49.62 -12.72 -9.02
C SER A 46 -49.66 -14.25 -9.02
N SER A 47 -50.69 -14.86 -9.60
CA SER A 47 -50.93 -16.32 -9.58
C SER A 47 -49.77 -17.14 -10.15
N PHE A 48 -48.98 -16.58 -11.06
CA PHE A 48 -47.76 -17.20 -11.60
C PHE A 48 -46.68 -17.47 -10.54
N MET A 49 -46.64 -16.72 -9.44
CA MET A 49 -45.69 -16.90 -8.33
C MET A 49 -46.09 -18.01 -7.35
N TYR A 50 -47.36 -18.42 -7.36
CA TYR A 50 -47.91 -19.42 -6.45
C TYR A 50 -48.00 -20.82 -7.08
N LYS A 51 -47.41 -21.03 -8.27
CA LYS A 51 -47.37 -22.35 -8.90
C LYS A 51 -46.66 -23.37 -7.98
N PRO A 52 -47.28 -24.51 -7.65
CA PRO A 52 -46.63 -25.63 -6.98
C PRO A 52 -45.55 -26.28 -7.86
N GLU A 53 -44.52 -26.86 -7.25
CA GLU A 53 -43.44 -27.53 -8.00
C GLU A 53 -43.88 -28.86 -8.63
N ASP A 54 -44.91 -29.49 -8.06
CA ASP A 54 -45.54 -30.73 -8.51
C ASP A 54 -46.57 -30.52 -9.65
N ASP A 55 -46.87 -29.28 -10.02
CA ASP A 55 -47.77 -28.98 -11.14
C ASP A 55 -47.03 -29.02 -12.48
N ALA A 56 -47.52 -29.82 -13.42
CA ALA A 56 -46.92 -30.04 -14.74
C ALA A 56 -47.01 -28.83 -15.69
N ARG A 57 -47.86 -27.83 -15.40
CA ARG A 57 -48.08 -26.66 -16.26
C ARG A 57 -46.94 -25.64 -16.14
N SER A 58 -46.74 -24.78 -17.13
CA SER A 58 -45.90 -23.59 -16.97
C SER A 58 -46.53 -22.59 -15.99
N ALA A 59 -45.73 -21.69 -15.40
CA ALA A 59 -46.24 -20.65 -14.49
C ALA A 59 -47.29 -19.73 -15.18
N SER A 60 -47.12 -19.49 -16.48
CA SER A 60 -48.08 -18.75 -17.30
C SER A 60 -49.38 -19.53 -17.54
N GLU A 61 -49.29 -20.83 -17.83
CA GLU A 61 -50.49 -21.67 -18.01
C GLU A 61 -51.27 -21.82 -16.72
N PHE A 62 -50.58 -22.05 -15.59
CA PHE A 62 -51.21 -22.09 -14.26
C PHE A 62 -51.97 -20.80 -13.94
N SER A 63 -51.35 -19.65 -14.21
CA SER A 63 -51.95 -18.33 -14.00
C SER A 63 -53.17 -18.09 -14.90
N SER A 64 -53.06 -18.44 -16.18
CA SER A 64 -54.15 -18.30 -17.17
C SER A 64 -55.35 -19.19 -16.86
N ASP A 65 -55.12 -20.42 -16.43
CA ASP A 65 -56.18 -21.34 -16.02
C ASP A 65 -56.90 -20.85 -14.77
N ASN A 66 -56.14 -20.35 -13.78
CA ASN A 66 -56.72 -19.80 -12.56
C ASN A 66 -57.59 -18.56 -12.84
N PHE A 67 -57.11 -17.66 -13.71
CA PHE A 67 -57.89 -16.52 -14.17
C PHE A 67 -59.21 -16.96 -14.84
N SER A 68 -59.12 -17.91 -15.77
CA SER A 68 -60.28 -18.44 -16.50
C SER A 68 -61.29 -19.10 -15.56
N PHE A 69 -60.82 -19.84 -14.56
CA PHE A 69 -61.66 -20.43 -13.52
C PHE A 69 -62.41 -19.36 -12.72
N CYS A 70 -61.70 -18.34 -12.21
CA CYS A 70 -62.31 -17.30 -11.37
C CYS A 70 -63.34 -16.47 -12.13
N ILE A 71 -63.04 -16.10 -13.38
CA ILE A 71 -64.00 -15.38 -14.24
C ILE A 71 -65.24 -16.24 -14.50
N SER A 72 -65.07 -17.52 -14.85
CA SER A 72 -66.19 -18.41 -15.15
C SER A 72 -67.06 -18.68 -13.92
N SER A 73 -66.46 -18.87 -12.75
CA SER A 73 -67.17 -19.09 -11.49
C SER A 73 -67.98 -17.86 -11.06
N LYS A 74 -67.39 -16.66 -11.12
CA LYS A 74 -68.09 -15.41 -10.79
C LYS A 74 -69.19 -15.10 -11.79
N ALA A 75 -68.97 -15.33 -13.09
CA ALA A 75 -69.98 -15.18 -14.13
C ALA A 75 -71.16 -16.14 -13.90
N LYS A 76 -70.91 -17.41 -13.59
CA LYS A 76 -71.94 -18.40 -13.30
C LYS A 76 -72.81 -18.01 -12.10
N ASN A 77 -72.19 -17.65 -10.97
CA ASN A 77 -72.93 -17.22 -9.77
C ASN A 77 -73.79 -15.97 -10.04
N TYR A 78 -73.27 -15.04 -10.84
CA TYR A 78 -74.01 -13.83 -11.21
C TYR A 78 -75.20 -14.14 -12.13
N LEU A 79 -75.01 -15.00 -13.14
CA LEU A 79 -76.07 -15.42 -14.04
C LEU A 79 -77.14 -16.25 -13.32
N GLU A 80 -76.76 -17.17 -12.43
CA GLU A 80 -77.70 -17.95 -11.61
C GLU A 80 -78.56 -17.03 -10.73
N THR A 81 -77.96 -16.01 -10.10
CA THR A 81 -78.70 -15.04 -9.26
C THR A 81 -79.68 -14.20 -10.10
N LEU A 82 -79.24 -13.70 -11.27
CA LEU A 82 -80.08 -12.89 -12.16
C LEU A 82 -81.22 -13.71 -12.77
N PHE A 83 -80.93 -14.89 -13.30
CA PHE A 83 -81.92 -15.70 -13.99
C PHE A 83 -82.90 -16.35 -13.02
N THR A 84 -82.51 -16.67 -11.79
CA THR A 84 -83.46 -17.18 -10.78
C THR A 84 -84.57 -16.17 -10.50
N ASN A 85 -84.21 -14.90 -10.30
CA ASN A 85 -85.19 -13.83 -10.10
C ASN A 85 -86.05 -13.57 -11.35
N LEU A 86 -85.45 -13.68 -12.54
CA LEU A 86 -86.17 -13.55 -13.82
C LEU A 86 -87.18 -14.69 -14.04
N PHE A 87 -86.78 -15.93 -13.75
CA PHE A 87 -87.64 -17.12 -13.89
C PHE A 87 -88.77 -17.14 -12.86
N GLU A 88 -88.54 -16.67 -11.63
CA GLU A 88 -89.59 -16.44 -10.61
C GLU A 88 -90.71 -15.49 -11.12
N VAL A 89 -90.33 -14.40 -11.77
CA VAL A 89 -91.27 -13.42 -12.33
C VAL A 89 -92.00 -13.99 -13.55
N LEU A 90 -91.28 -14.68 -14.45
CA LEU A 90 -91.87 -15.33 -15.63
C LEU A 90 -92.88 -16.42 -15.25
N LYS A 91 -92.60 -17.19 -14.20
CA LYS A 91 -93.48 -18.27 -13.70
C LYS A 91 -94.79 -17.73 -13.11
N LYS A 92 -94.80 -16.51 -12.58
CA LYS A 92 -96.00 -15.82 -12.05
C LYS A 92 -96.92 -15.23 -13.13
N GLN A 93 -96.53 -15.21 -14.41
CA GLN A 93 -97.27 -14.49 -15.46
C GLN A 93 -97.64 -15.33 -16.71
N MET A 94 -97.42 -16.65 -16.73
CA MET A 94 -97.79 -17.53 -17.87
C MET A 94 -99.31 -17.83 -17.96
N GLY A 95 -100.13 -16.81 -18.19
CA GLY A 95 -101.59 -16.95 -18.30
C GLY A 95 -102.30 -16.20 -19.43
N ALA A 96 -101.65 -15.31 -20.19
CA ALA A 96 -102.34 -14.57 -21.25
C ALA A 96 -101.38 -14.15 -22.37
N SER A 97 -101.73 -14.48 -23.62
CA SER A 97 -100.90 -14.22 -24.80
C SER A 97 -100.71 -12.72 -25.09
N ASP A 98 -101.67 -11.87 -24.71
CA ASP A 98 -101.55 -10.40 -24.81
C ASP A 98 -100.55 -9.80 -23.80
N VAL A 99 -100.27 -10.51 -22.70
CA VAL A 99 -99.33 -10.07 -21.67
C VAL A 99 -97.88 -10.29 -22.12
N MET A 100 -97.62 -11.21 -23.06
CA MET A 100 -96.26 -11.49 -23.54
C MET A 100 -95.63 -10.26 -24.23
N THR A 101 -96.43 -9.51 -25.01
CA THR A 101 -95.97 -8.28 -25.66
C THR A 101 -95.66 -7.18 -24.64
N GLU A 102 -96.46 -7.06 -23.58
CA GLU A 102 -96.18 -6.14 -22.48
C GLU A 102 -94.99 -6.58 -21.62
N VAL A 103 -94.80 -7.88 -21.40
CA VAL A 103 -93.59 -8.42 -20.74
C VAL A 103 -92.36 -8.13 -21.58
N PHE A 104 -92.40 -8.31 -22.90
CA PHE A 104 -91.27 -7.94 -23.78
C PHE A 104 -91.01 -6.43 -23.80
N LYS A 105 -92.06 -5.60 -23.70
CA LYS A 105 -91.93 -4.15 -23.62
C LYS A 105 -91.35 -3.69 -22.28
N VAL A 106 -91.79 -4.29 -21.17
CA VAL A 106 -91.22 -4.08 -19.84
C VAL A 106 -89.78 -4.56 -19.79
N LEU A 107 -89.46 -5.75 -20.31
CA LEU A 107 -88.09 -6.27 -20.42
C LEU A 107 -87.20 -5.35 -21.25
N ARG A 108 -87.68 -4.88 -22.41
CA ARG A 108 -86.94 -3.91 -23.23
C ARG A 108 -86.71 -2.60 -22.49
N THR A 109 -87.70 -2.12 -21.75
CA THR A 109 -87.61 -0.87 -20.99
C THR A 109 -86.65 -1.01 -19.80
N GLN A 110 -86.73 -2.13 -19.08
CA GLN A 110 -85.84 -2.50 -17.98
C GLN A 110 -84.39 -2.67 -18.47
N LEU A 111 -84.19 -3.42 -19.56
CA LEU A 111 -82.88 -3.59 -20.19
C LEU A 111 -82.32 -2.24 -20.66
N ASN A 112 -83.14 -1.36 -21.25
CA ASN A 112 -82.70 -0.02 -21.62
C ASN A 112 -82.38 0.86 -20.41
N SER A 113 -83.13 0.75 -19.31
CA SER A 113 -82.86 1.48 -18.07
C SER A 113 -81.59 1.03 -17.36
N ILE A 114 -81.12 -0.21 -17.60
CA ILE A 114 -79.86 -0.74 -17.09
C ILE A 114 -78.71 -0.45 -18.06
N TYR A 115 -78.94 -0.64 -19.36
CA TYR A 115 -77.94 -0.47 -20.40
C TYR A 115 -77.51 0.99 -20.54
N THR A 116 -78.43 1.95 -20.43
CA THR A 116 -78.10 3.36 -20.64
C THR A 116 -77.15 3.90 -19.57
N PRO A 117 -77.39 3.73 -18.26
CA PRO A 117 -76.44 4.13 -17.22
C PRO A 117 -75.12 3.35 -17.29
N PHE A 118 -75.18 2.05 -17.57
CA PHE A 118 -73.99 1.22 -17.72
C PHE A 118 -73.11 1.67 -18.89
N SER A 119 -73.70 1.90 -20.07
CA SER A 119 -73.01 2.42 -21.26
C SER A 119 -72.41 3.80 -21.01
N LEU A 120 -73.13 4.68 -20.30
CA LEU A 120 -72.62 6.00 -19.90
C LEU A 120 -71.43 5.87 -18.94
N MET A 121 -71.50 4.98 -17.95
CA MET A 121 -70.42 4.70 -17.01
C MET A 121 -69.20 4.12 -17.74
N MET A 122 -69.40 3.12 -18.60
CA MET A 122 -68.34 2.51 -19.40
C MET A 122 -67.69 3.53 -20.35
N THR A 123 -68.48 4.40 -20.98
CA THR A 123 -67.94 5.46 -21.85
C THR A 123 -67.09 6.45 -21.06
N LYS A 124 -67.54 6.88 -19.86
CA LYS A 124 -66.75 7.73 -18.96
C LYS A 124 -65.47 7.04 -18.49
N PHE A 125 -65.55 5.76 -18.14
CA PHE A 125 -64.40 4.94 -17.74
C PHE A 125 -63.38 4.83 -18.88
N PHE A 126 -63.81 4.45 -20.09
CA PHE A 126 -62.93 4.36 -21.25
C PHE A 126 -62.33 5.71 -21.66
N ALA A 127 -63.08 6.81 -21.51
CA ALA A 127 -62.54 8.15 -21.74
C ALA A 127 -61.41 8.48 -20.75
N LYS A 128 -61.62 8.21 -19.45
CA LYS A 128 -60.58 8.36 -18.41
C LYS A 128 -59.40 7.43 -18.66
N PHE A 129 -59.65 6.19 -19.03
CA PHE A 129 -58.61 5.20 -19.35
C PHE A 129 -57.74 5.65 -20.54
N LYS A 130 -58.36 6.13 -21.62
CA LYS A 130 -57.63 6.73 -22.76
C LYS A 130 -56.81 7.94 -22.34
N GLN A 131 -57.37 8.82 -21.50
CA GLN A 131 -56.66 9.98 -20.98
C GLN A 131 -55.43 9.58 -20.13
N MET A 132 -55.58 8.57 -19.27
CA MET A 132 -54.48 8.02 -18.48
C MET A 132 -53.41 7.38 -19.39
N GLY A 133 -53.81 6.62 -20.40
CA GLY A 133 -52.89 6.05 -21.39
C GLY A 133 -52.10 7.13 -22.14
N ALA A 134 -52.75 8.23 -22.54
CA ALA A 134 -52.09 9.35 -23.20
C ALA A 134 -51.10 10.11 -22.28
N LEU A 135 -51.40 10.22 -20.98
CA LEU A 135 -50.48 10.77 -19.99
C LEU A 135 -49.27 9.84 -19.77
N ALA A 136 -49.51 8.54 -19.59
CA ALA A 136 -48.46 7.54 -19.45
C ALA A 136 -47.53 7.53 -20.67
N SER A 137 -48.09 7.55 -21.89
CA SER A 137 -47.30 7.61 -23.13
C SER A 137 -46.41 8.85 -23.19
N ARG A 138 -46.91 10.03 -22.80
CA ARG A 138 -46.09 11.26 -22.69
C ARG A 138 -44.95 11.11 -21.69
N ILE A 139 -45.21 10.51 -20.52
CA ILE A 139 -44.17 10.27 -19.51
C ILE A 139 -43.08 9.35 -20.09
N PHE A 140 -43.46 8.25 -20.74
CA PHE A 140 -42.51 7.35 -21.40
C PHE A 140 -41.70 8.05 -22.50
N GLN A 141 -42.31 8.91 -23.30
CA GLN A 141 -41.61 9.70 -24.31
C GLN A 141 -40.59 10.66 -23.69
N HIS A 142 -40.95 11.37 -22.61
CA HIS A 142 -40.01 12.22 -21.88
C HIS A 142 -38.86 11.43 -21.27
N LEU A 143 -39.14 10.28 -20.66
CA LEU A 143 -38.12 9.40 -20.11
C LEU A 143 -37.18 8.90 -21.21
N TYR A 144 -37.73 8.48 -22.35
CA TYR A 144 -36.95 8.03 -23.51
C TYR A 144 -36.05 9.14 -24.07
N MET A 145 -36.56 10.37 -24.22
CA MET A 145 -35.77 11.52 -24.66
C MET A 145 -34.67 11.87 -23.66
N ALA A 146 -34.96 11.82 -22.35
CA ALA A 146 -33.96 12.04 -21.31
C ALA A 146 -32.85 10.99 -21.35
N MET A 147 -33.20 9.70 -21.49
CA MET A 147 -32.22 8.62 -21.62
C MET A 147 -31.36 8.78 -22.87
N LYS A 148 -31.96 9.14 -24.02
CA LYS A 148 -31.20 9.46 -25.24
C LYS A 148 -30.21 10.60 -25.04
N LYS A 149 -30.62 11.67 -24.37
CA LYS A 149 -29.75 12.81 -24.07
C LYS A 149 -28.61 12.43 -23.13
N ALA A 150 -28.89 11.59 -22.12
CA ALA A 150 -27.87 11.07 -21.22
C ALA A 150 -26.86 10.20 -21.97
N ALA A 151 -27.32 9.27 -22.81
CA ALA A 151 -26.46 8.42 -23.63
C ALA A 151 -25.62 9.24 -24.61
N ALA A 152 -26.19 10.25 -25.28
CA ALA A 152 -25.46 11.12 -26.18
C ALA A 152 -24.38 11.95 -25.46
N THR A 153 -24.69 12.46 -24.27
CA THR A 153 -23.71 13.19 -23.44
C THR A 153 -22.56 12.28 -23.00
N ALA A 154 -22.87 11.05 -22.60
CA ALA A 154 -21.86 10.05 -22.23
C ALA A 154 -20.98 9.65 -23.42
N LEU A 155 -21.56 9.48 -24.61
CA LEU A 155 -20.79 9.19 -25.81
C LEU A 155 -19.87 10.36 -26.19
N ALA A 156 -20.36 11.60 -26.08
CA ALA A 156 -19.56 12.79 -26.32
C ALA A 156 -18.39 12.91 -25.33
N SER A 157 -18.60 12.61 -24.04
CA SER A 157 -17.52 12.65 -23.05
C SER A 157 -16.44 11.60 -23.33
N VAL A 158 -16.80 10.42 -23.81
CA VAL A 158 -15.83 9.39 -24.25
C VAL A 158 -14.99 9.89 -25.42
N PHE A 159 -15.59 10.53 -26.44
CA PHE A 159 -14.83 11.08 -27.56
C PHE A 159 -13.89 12.23 -27.14
N VAL A 160 -14.32 13.08 -26.21
CA VAL A 160 -13.46 14.11 -25.63
C VAL A 160 -12.28 13.49 -24.88
N ALA A 161 -12.51 12.43 -24.10
CA ALA A 161 -11.44 11.73 -23.39
C ALA A 161 -10.42 11.10 -24.34
N ILE A 162 -10.87 10.44 -25.42
CA ILE A 162 -9.98 9.87 -26.45
C ILE A 162 -9.17 10.98 -27.11
N SER A 163 -9.81 12.09 -27.48
CA SER A 163 -9.13 13.23 -28.11
C SER A 163 -8.06 13.83 -27.19
N LEU A 164 -8.37 13.99 -25.90
CA LEU A 164 -7.42 14.49 -24.91
C LEU A 164 -6.24 13.53 -24.74
N GLN A 165 -6.50 12.23 -24.66
CA GLN A 165 -5.45 11.21 -24.60
C GLN A 165 -4.52 11.28 -25.82
N THR A 166 -5.07 11.42 -27.03
CA THR A 166 -4.28 11.57 -28.25
C THR A 166 -3.41 12.82 -28.22
N VAL A 167 -3.93 13.96 -27.73
CA VAL A 167 -3.14 15.20 -27.55
C VAL A 167 -1.98 14.98 -26.59
N PHE A 168 -2.21 14.30 -25.46
CA PHE A 168 -1.13 13.97 -24.51
C PHE A 168 -0.05 13.09 -25.15
N LEU A 169 -0.42 12.02 -25.86
CA LEU A 169 0.54 11.13 -26.51
C LEU A 169 1.35 11.86 -27.59
N ASN A 170 0.70 12.68 -28.42
CA ASN A 170 1.37 13.48 -29.44
C ASN A 170 2.33 14.51 -28.82
N SER A 171 1.96 15.08 -27.67
CA SER A 171 2.83 16.02 -26.94
C SER A 171 4.08 15.32 -26.39
N ILE A 172 3.93 14.11 -25.86
CA ILE A 172 5.07 13.30 -25.40
C ILE A 172 5.97 12.92 -26.58
N ASP A 173 5.42 12.47 -27.70
CA ASP A 173 6.20 12.15 -28.91
C ASP A 173 6.99 13.37 -29.42
N PHE A 174 6.37 14.55 -29.40
CA PHE A 174 7.03 15.81 -29.74
C PHE A 174 8.19 16.13 -28.78
N LEU A 175 7.98 16.00 -27.46
CA LEU A 175 9.04 16.22 -26.46
C LEU A 175 10.21 15.26 -26.63
N ILE A 176 9.93 13.97 -26.85
CA ILE A 176 10.98 12.95 -27.09
C ILE A 176 11.78 13.33 -28.34
N LYS A 177 11.14 13.75 -29.43
CA LYS A 177 11.83 14.21 -30.65
C LYS A 177 12.74 15.40 -30.40
N ILE A 178 12.31 16.39 -29.61
CA ILE A 178 13.17 17.53 -29.22
C ILE A 178 14.38 17.03 -28.43
N ILE A 179 14.16 16.20 -27.40
CA ILE A 179 15.24 15.67 -26.56
C ILE A 179 16.25 14.89 -27.42
N MET A 180 15.78 14.08 -28.36
CA MET A 180 16.64 13.34 -29.28
C MET A 180 17.49 14.27 -30.17
N ILE A 181 16.91 15.34 -30.71
CA ILE A 181 17.67 16.33 -31.49
C ILE A 181 18.77 16.97 -30.64
N VAL A 182 18.45 17.37 -29.40
CA VAL A 182 19.43 17.95 -28.47
C VAL A 182 20.54 16.94 -28.14
N LEU A 183 20.19 15.68 -27.86
CA LEU A 183 21.17 14.63 -27.59
C LEU A 183 22.09 14.38 -28.78
N TYR A 184 21.58 14.37 -30.02
CA TYR A 184 22.42 14.24 -31.21
C TYR A 184 23.41 15.40 -31.36
N ILE A 185 22.99 16.63 -31.04
CA ILE A 185 23.88 17.79 -31.02
C ILE A 185 24.95 17.62 -29.92
N LEU A 186 24.56 17.22 -28.71
CA LEU A 186 25.49 17.00 -27.60
C LEU A 186 26.50 15.89 -27.90
N ILE A 187 26.08 14.79 -28.52
CA ILE A 187 26.98 13.71 -28.98
C ILE A 187 27.95 14.26 -30.03
N GLY A 188 27.45 15.01 -31.01
CA GLY A 188 28.30 15.65 -32.03
C GLY A 188 29.37 16.57 -31.42
N LEU A 189 28.97 17.42 -30.47
CA LEU A 189 29.90 18.28 -29.71
C LEU A 189 30.87 17.44 -28.88
N ALA A 190 30.41 16.38 -28.22
CA ALA A 190 31.27 15.51 -27.45
C ALA A 190 32.33 14.82 -28.32
N PHE A 191 31.97 14.36 -29.51
CA PHE A 191 32.95 13.83 -30.46
C PHE A 191 33.96 14.90 -30.90
N ILE A 192 33.52 16.13 -31.19
CA ILE A 192 34.43 17.22 -31.61
C ILE A 192 35.39 17.61 -30.47
N PHE A 193 34.91 17.71 -29.24
CA PHE A 193 35.71 18.18 -28.10
C PHE A 193 36.51 17.07 -27.40
N PHE A 194 35.97 15.86 -27.24
CA PHE A 194 36.62 14.79 -26.47
C PHE A 194 37.46 13.84 -27.33
N LEU A 195 37.16 13.64 -28.62
CA LEU A 195 37.98 12.77 -29.49
C LEU A 195 39.44 13.24 -29.62
N PRO A 196 39.76 14.54 -29.71
CA PRO A 196 41.13 15.02 -29.69
C PRO A 196 41.83 14.86 -28.32
N ILE A 197 41.05 14.77 -27.23
CA ILE A 197 41.56 14.63 -25.85
C ILE A 197 41.88 13.16 -25.53
N LEU A 198 41.21 12.19 -26.16
CA LEU A 198 41.45 10.76 -25.96
C LEU A 198 42.93 10.31 -26.08
N PRO A 199 43.71 10.71 -27.12
CA PRO A 199 45.13 10.35 -27.16
C PRO A 199 45.94 10.96 -26.00
N PHE A 200 45.56 12.16 -25.54
CA PHE A 200 46.15 12.79 -24.36
C PHE A 200 45.79 12.03 -23.07
N LEU A 201 44.55 11.55 -22.96
CA LEU A 201 44.05 10.77 -21.84
C LEU A 201 44.71 9.39 -21.78
N VAL A 202 44.97 8.75 -22.93
CA VAL A 202 45.72 7.48 -23.01
C VAL A 202 47.18 7.68 -22.57
N ILE A 203 47.82 8.80 -22.93
CA ILE A 203 49.17 9.13 -22.44
C ILE A 203 49.15 9.31 -20.92
N VAL A 204 48.17 10.05 -20.38
CA VAL A 204 48.00 10.22 -18.92
C VAL A 204 47.73 8.88 -18.24
N LEU A 205 46.85 8.04 -18.78
CA LEU A 205 46.55 6.72 -18.22
C LEU A 205 47.74 5.76 -18.28
N ILE A 206 48.57 5.78 -19.33
CA ILE A 206 49.81 4.99 -19.38
C ILE A 206 50.80 5.50 -18.32
N THR A 207 50.92 6.82 -18.12
CA THR A 207 51.77 7.37 -17.05
C THR A 207 51.24 7.05 -15.65
N VAL A 208 49.93 7.06 -15.45
CA VAL A 208 49.29 6.73 -14.16
C VAL A 208 49.32 5.23 -13.89
N ALA A 209 49.11 4.36 -14.89
CA ALA A 209 49.25 2.90 -14.77
C ALA A 209 50.71 2.47 -14.54
N GLY A 210 51.68 3.19 -15.12
CA GLY A 210 53.09 3.03 -14.79
C GLY A 210 53.41 3.38 -13.32
N ILE A 211 52.66 4.30 -12.72
CA ILE A 211 52.76 4.65 -11.29
C ILE A 211 51.98 3.64 -10.42
N GLU A 212 50.86 3.11 -10.89
CA GLU A 212 50.02 2.14 -10.18
C GLU A 212 50.69 0.75 -10.08
N THR A 213 51.44 0.34 -11.10
CA THR A 213 52.30 -0.86 -11.05
C THR A 213 53.50 -0.70 -10.10
N ALA A 214 53.92 0.54 -9.81
CA ALA A 214 54.95 0.85 -8.82
C ALA A 214 54.38 1.00 -7.38
N MET A 215 53.06 1.17 -7.22
CA MET A 215 52.38 1.30 -5.93
C MET A 215 51.00 0.59 -5.94
N PRO A 216 50.95 -0.73 -5.71
CA PRO A 216 49.70 -1.48 -5.68
C PRO A 216 48.91 -1.15 -4.40
N GLY A 217 47.70 -0.57 -4.55
CA GLY A 217 46.75 -0.43 -3.44
C GLY A 217 45.94 0.87 -3.35
N SER A 218 45.76 1.65 -4.42
CA SER A 218 45.06 2.95 -4.34
C SER A 218 43.55 2.93 -4.62
N THR A 219 42.94 1.80 -4.97
CA THR A 219 41.47 1.70 -5.11
C THR A 219 40.92 0.78 -4.02
N GLY A 220 40.81 1.34 -2.82
CA GLY A 220 40.13 0.69 -1.70
C GLY A 220 38.61 0.64 -1.93
N PRO A 221 37.91 -0.36 -1.37
CA PRO A 221 36.44 -0.33 -1.32
C PRO A 221 36.02 0.91 -0.51
N MET A 222 35.10 1.71 -1.05
CA MET A 222 34.41 2.78 -0.31
C MET A 222 33.53 2.17 0.79
N GLY A 223 34.14 1.74 1.90
CA GLY A 223 33.43 0.97 2.94
C GLY A 223 33.82 1.27 4.39
N ALA A 224 34.77 2.16 4.65
CA ALA A 224 35.07 2.62 6.00
C ALA A 224 35.49 4.09 5.89
N VAL A 225 34.74 4.99 6.51
CA VAL A 225 35.02 6.43 6.43
C VAL A 225 35.36 6.99 7.82
N PHE A 226 34.97 6.31 8.91
CA PHE A 226 35.08 6.87 10.27
C PHE A 226 35.49 5.82 11.33
N CYS A 227 36.70 5.27 11.29
CA CYS A 227 37.12 4.21 12.22
C CYS A 227 38.55 4.36 12.79
N PHE A 228 38.82 3.64 13.89
CA PHE A 228 40.06 3.59 14.67
C PHE A 228 40.67 2.19 14.71
N ALA A 229 41.98 2.11 14.93
CA ALA A 229 42.66 0.84 15.21
C ALA A 229 42.27 0.27 16.59
N LYS A 230 42.43 -1.05 16.76
CA LYS A 230 41.94 -1.79 17.94
C LYS A 230 42.45 -1.32 19.29
N ASP A 231 43.68 -0.83 19.28
CA ASP A 231 44.44 -0.43 20.47
C ASP A 231 44.30 1.07 20.77
N THR A 232 43.35 1.74 20.11
CA THR A 232 43.07 3.16 20.36
C THR A 232 42.52 3.34 21.77
N ASN A 233 43.21 4.15 22.56
CA ASN A 233 42.88 4.39 23.95
C ASN A 233 41.79 5.45 24.09
N VAL A 234 40.59 5.04 24.48
CA VAL A 234 39.42 5.88 24.78
C VAL A 234 39.39 6.22 26.27
N ILE A 235 39.11 7.48 26.60
CA ILE A 235 39.11 8.00 27.97
C ILE A 235 37.78 7.69 28.63
N MET A 236 37.80 6.91 29.71
CA MET A 236 36.61 6.52 30.47
C MET A 236 36.17 7.61 31.47
N LYS A 237 34.94 7.54 31.98
CA LYS A 237 34.47 8.45 33.04
C LYS A 237 35.35 8.41 34.30
N SER A 238 35.97 7.28 34.61
CA SER A 238 36.90 7.14 35.74
C SER A 238 38.23 7.88 35.52
N GLY A 239 38.55 8.27 34.29
CA GLY A 239 39.86 8.76 33.87
C GLY A 239 40.82 7.66 33.40
N ASP A 240 40.43 6.39 33.53
CA ASP A 240 41.21 5.27 32.98
C ASP A 240 41.09 5.21 31.46
N MET A 241 42.04 4.53 30.83
CA MET A 241 42.06 4.30 29.39
C MET A 241 41.59 2.88 29.09
N GLN A 242 40.71 2.73 28.11
CA GLN A 242 40.32 1.42 27.58
C GLN A 242 40.51 1.39 26.06
N HIS A 243 40.89 0.23 25.54
CA HIS A 243 41.00 0.04 24.10
C HIS A 243 39.59 0.08 23.49
N ILE A 244 39.42 0.79 22.38
CA ILE A 244 38.12 0.93 21.70
C ILE A 244 37.49 -0.43 21.38
N SER A 245 38.31 -1.43 21.04
CA SER A 245 37.88 -2.80 20.74
C SER A 245 37.31 -3.57 21.95
N THR A 246 37.52 -3.05 23.17
CA THR A 246 37.03 -3.67 24.42
C THR A 246 35.76 -3.03 24.96
N LEU A 247 35.37 -1.87 24.41
CA LEU A 247 34.17 -1.13 24.80
C LEU A 247 32.91 -1.86 24.39
N LYS A 248 31.84 -1.61 25.12
CA LYS A 248 30.51 -2.18 24.91
C LYS A 248 29.43 -1.09 24.98
N PRO A 249 28.30 -1.29 24.28
CA PRO A 249 27.12 -0.46 24.51
C PRO A 249 26.76 -0.42 26.00
N GLY A 250 26.55 0.78 26.54
CA GLY A 250 26.29 1.04 27.95
C GLY A 250 27.50 1.56 28.75
N ASP A 251 28.71 1.50 28.19
CA ASP A 251 29.89 2.09 28.83
C ASP A 251 29.80 3.63 28.85
N ILE A 252 30.43 4.26 29.86
CA ILE A 252 30.41 5.70 30.04
C ILE A 252 31.84 6.25 29.91
N LEU A 253 32.04 7.09 28.89
CA LEU A 253 33.29 7.75 28.55
C LEU A 253 33.45 9.06 29.35
N GLN A 254 34.56 9.76 29.13
CA GLN A 254 34.81 11.08 29.67
C GLN A 254 33.63 12.03 29.38
N ASN A 255 33.41 13.00 30.27
CA ASN A 255 32.31 13.97 30.19
C ASN A 255 30.90 13.35 30.26
N GLU A 256 30.75 12.15 30.82
CA GLU A 256 29.45 11.45 30.90
C GLU A 256 28.85 11.14 29.52
N THR A 257 29.70 10.88 28.52
CA THR A 257 29.28 10.41 27.21
C THR A 257 28.94 8.93 27.27
N LEU A 258 27.71 8.54 26.94
CA LEU A 258 27.22 7.17 26.90
C LEU A 258 27.52 6.53 25.54
N VAL A 259 28.13 5.35 25.54
CA VAL A 259 28.27 4.51 24.34
C VAL A 259 26.93 3.85 24.02
N GLN A 260 26.30 4.26 22.92
CA GLN A 260 25.04 3.69 22.44
C GLN A 260 25.26 2.48 21.53
N ALA A 261 26.31 2.51 20.70
CA ALA A 261 26.67 1.43 19.79
C ALA A 261 28.19 1.27 19.64
N VAL A 262 28.61 0.06 19.27
CA VAL A 262 29.98 -0.29 18.89
C VAL A 262 29.93 -0.95 17.51
N ILE A 263 30.72 -0.44 16.59
CA ILE A 263 30.74 -0.90 15.20
C ILE A 263 32.12 -1.46 14.87
N GLU A 264 32.14 -2.66 14.31
CA GLU A 264 33.30 -3.35 13.76
C GLU A 264 33.22 -3.37 12.24
N VAL A 265 34.28 -2.95 11.53
CA VAL A 265 34.34 -2.91 10.05
C VAL A 265 35.72 -3.37 9.55
N PRO A 266 35.93 -3.64 8.24
CA PRO A 266 37.19 -4.08 7.71
C PRO A 266 38.23 -2.95 7.70
N GLY A 267 39.50 -3.36 7.69
CA GLY A 267 40.65 -2.47 7.61
C GLY A 267 40.68 -1.53 6.40
N GLU A 268 41.11 -0.30 6.64
CA GLU A 268 41.47 0.68 5.60
C GLU A 268 42.84 1.33 5.88
N LYS A 269 43.19 2.36 5.10
CA LYS A 269 44.45 3.08 5.25
C LYS A 269 44.39 4.02 6.46
N LEU A 270 45.32 3.82 7.40
CA LEU A 270 45.37 4.59 8.64
C LEU A 270 46.38 5.75 8.59
N TYR A 271 46.03 6.81 9.30
CA TYR A 271 46.85 7.97 9.62
C TYR A 271 47.20 7.93 11.10
N SER A 272 48.34 8.52 11.45
CA SER A 272 48.74 8.74 12.83
C SER A 272 48.51 10.21 13.16
N LEU A 273 47.63 10.48 14.12
CA LEU A 273 47.41 11.80 14.70
C LEU A 273 47.80 11.75 16.17
N ASP A 274 48.92 12.37 16.52
CA ASP A 274 49.54 12.28 17.86
C ASP A 274 49.68 10.83 18.37
N GLY A 275 49.98 9.88 17.50
CA GLY A 275 50.13 8.46 17.87
C GLY A 275 48.82 7.68 17.95
N VAL A 276 47.66 8.31 17.71
CA VAL A 276 46.38 7.64 17.50
C VAL A 276 46.31 7.16 16.06
N LEU A 277 46.07 5.85 15.87
CA LEU A 277 45.89 5.25 14.55
C LEU A 277 44.40 5.29 14.16
N VAL A 278 44.10 6.10 13.16
CA VAL A 278 42.72 6.44 12.78
C VAL A 278 42.61 6.59 11.26
N SER A 279 41.44 6.27 10.71
CA SER A 279 41.12 6.46 9.30
C SER A 279 41.28 7.93 8.86
N GLY A 280 41.63 8.13 7.59
CA GLY A 280 41.91 9.47 7.08
C GLY A 280 40.69 10.38 7.01
N TYR A 281 39.50 9.81 6.84
CA TYR A 281 38.24 10.57 6.76
C TYR A 281 37.53 10.70 8.12
N HIS A 282 38.11 10.20 9.21
CA HIS A 282 37.57 10.45 10.53
C HIS A 282 37.59 11.94 10.85
N CYS A 283 36.51 12.46 11.43
CA CYS A 283 36.40 13.86 11.80
C CYS A 283 36.97 14.11 13.21
N VAL A 284 37.83 15.11 13.35
CA VAL A 284 38.45 15.52 14.61
C VAL A 284 38.27 17.01 14.85
N TYR A 285 38.09 17.40 16.11
CA TYR A 285 38.10 18.80 16.51
C TYR A 285 39.52 19.36 16.52
N ASP A 286 39.78 20.35 15.67
CA ASP A 286 40.95 21.22 15.73
C ASP A 286 40.51 22.62 16.16
N ALA A 287 40.71 22.93 17.44
CA ALA A 287 40.12 24.08 18.12
C ALA A 287 38.59 24.12 17.96
N ASP A 288 38.06 25.10 17.21
CA ASP A 288 36.61 25.30 16.99
C ASP A 288 36.12 24.74 15.65
N LYS A 289 36.99 24.05 14.89
CA LYS A 289 36.64 23.50 13.58
C LYS A 289 36.71 21.99 13.57
N VAL A 290 35.75 21.38 12.91
CA VAL A 290 35.78 19.96 12.57
C VAL A 290 36.51 19.81 11.24
N ILE A 291 37.55 18.97 11.23
CA ILE A 291 38.33 18.67 10.02
C ILE A 291 38.56 17.17 9.91
N TYR A 292 38.79 16.68 8.69
CA TYR A 292 39.21 15.30 8.49
C TYR A 292 40.64 15.08 9.01
N VAL A 293 40.90 13.92 9.59
CA VAL A 293 42.23 13.55 10.10
C VAL A 293 43.30 13.70 9.03
N LYS A 294 43.04 13.27 7.78
CA LYS A 294 44.01 13.39 6.68
C LYS A 294 44.42 14.84 6.38
N ASP A 295 43.56 15.80 6.71
CA ASP A 295 43.75 17.23 6.47
C ASP A 295 44.29 17.96 7.73
N HIS A 296 44.38 17.25 8.86
CA HIS A 296 44.90 17.80 10.10
C HIS A 296 46.43 18.04 9.99
N PRO A 297 46.96 19.25 10.29
CA PRO A 297 48.38 19.60 10.08
C PRO A 297 49.40 18.68 10.76
N ARG A 298 48.99 18.04 11.87
CA ARG A 298 49.80 17.09 12.65
C ARG A 298 49.64 15.62 12.24
N ALA A 299 48.71 15.30 11.35
CA ALA A 299 48.48 13.94 10.91
C ALA A 299 49.44 13.55 9.78
N TYR A 300 49.84 12.29 9.73
CA TYR A 300 50.64 11.75 8.64
C TYR A 300 50.20 10.33 8.26
N PRO A 301 50.29 9.95 6.98
CA PRO A 301 49.90 8.62 6.54
C PRO A 301 50.83 7.56 7.13
N THR A 302 50.27 6.40 7.49
CA THR A 302 51.04 5.27 8.01
C THR A 302 51.05 4.11 7.01
N SER A 303 52.02 3.21 7.15
CA SER A 303 52.03 1.91 6.45
C SER A 303 51.32 0.81 7.25
N ILE A 304 50.79 1.15 8.44
CA ILE A 304 50.13 0.20 9.33
C ILE A 304 48.77 -0.13 8.72
N LYS A 305 48.48 -1.42 8.65
CA LYS A 305 47.18 -1.95 8.23
C LYS A 305 46.67 -2.84 9.36
N ASP A 306 45.53 -2.47 9.92
CA ASP A 306 44.79 -3.32 10.85
C ASP A 306 43.70 -4.03 10.02
N PRO A 307 43.55 -5.36 10.06
CA PRO A 307 42.50 -6.07 9.31
C PRO A 307 41.08 -5.66 9.72
N THR A 308 40.91 -5.13 10.92
CA THR A 308 39.64 -4.73 11.50
C THR A 308 39.79 -3.33 12.09
N LEU A 309 38.74 -2.53 12.02
CA LEU A 309 38.66 -1.22 12.65
C LEU A 309 37.37 -1.08 13.45
N TRP A 310 37.39 -0.16 14.41
CA TRP A 310 36.29 0.06 15.34
C TRP A 310 35.87 1.52 15.34
N THR A 311 34.60 1.75 15.60
CA THR A 311 34.07 3.07 15.94
C THR A 311 32.90 2.93 16.90
N LEU A 312 32.41 4.05 17.41
CA LEU A 312 31.32 4.10 18.37
C LEU A 312 30.18 4.96 17.81
N ILE A 313 28.99 4.79 18.40
CA ILE A 313 27.94 5.81 18.41
C ILE A 313 27.70 6.17 19.87
N THR A 314 27.60 7.46 20.15
CA THR A 314 27.53 8.05 21.47
C THR A 314 26.40 9.07 21.54
N ASP A 315 25.86 9.31 22.73
CA ASP A 315 24.82 10.31 22.94
C ASP A 315 25.30 11.77 22.73
N LYS A 316 26.61 12.01 22.85
CA LYS A 316 27.23 13.34 22.67
C LYS A 316 27.99 13.50 21.35
N ARG A 317 27.95 12.51 20.47
CA ARG A 317 28.61 12.51 19.15
C ARG A 317 30.12 12.71 19.20
N GLU A 318 30.72 12.29 20.30
CA GLU A 318 32.12 12.56 20.58
C GLU A 318 32.79 11.35 21.21
N ILE A 319 33.96 11.01 20.68
CA ILE A 319 34.82 9.95 21.20
C ILE A 319 36.07 10.62 21.77
N PRO A 320 36.21 10.69 23.11
CA PRO A 320 37.40 11.22 23.77
C PRO A 320 38.53 10.18 23.71
N VAL A 321 39.59 10.49 22.97
CA VAL A 321 40.73 9.58 22.75
C VAL A 321 42.00 10.21 23.33
N MET A 322 42.83 9.43 24.00
CA MET A 322 44.14 9.91 24.47
C MET A 322 45.19 9.78 23.38
N GLY A 323 45.68 10.91 22.90
CA GLY A 323 46.89 10.99 22.08
C GLY A 323 48.15 11.18 22.92
N THR A 324 49.32 11.04 22.30
CA THR A 324 50.63 11.27 22.93
C THR A 324 50.84 12.71 23.42
N ARG A 325 50.09 13.68 22.88
CA ARG A 325 50.14 15.10 23.27
C ARG A 325 48.99 15.54 24.17
N GLY A 326 48.12 14.61 24.58
CA GLY A 326 46.94 14.88 25.38
C GLY A 326 45.64 14.37 24.74
N PRO A 327 44.49 14.70 25.34
CA PRO A 327 43.19 14.25 24.87
C PRO A 327 42.82 14.91 23.54
N LEU A 328 42.28 14.11 22.64
CA LEU A 328 41.72 14.50 21.35
C LEU A 328 40.22 14.18 21.36
N ARG A 329 39.42 15.01 20.69
CA ARG A 329 37.99 14.83 20.53
C ARG A 329 37.70 14.50 19.08
N PHE A 330 37.25 13.28 18.83
CA PHE A 330 36.80 12.84 17.52
C PHE A 330 35.28 12.84 17.49
N LEU A 331 34.70 13.05 16.32
CA LEU A 331 33.26 12.79 16.14
C LEU A 331 33.04 11.27 16.09
N ASP A 332 31.83 10.84 16.43
CA ASP A 332 31.47 9.42 16.30
C ASP A 332 30.96 9.10 14.89
N TRP A 333 30.42 7.89 14.68
CA TRP A 333 29.93 7.48 13.35
C TRP A 333 28.69 8.26 12.88
N ASP A 334 27.89 8.81 13.80
CA ASP A 334 26.62 9.45 13.46
C ASP A 334 26.83 10.97 13.29
N GLU A 335 27.16 11.37 12.06
CA GLU A 335 27.53 12.75 11.72
C GLU A 335 26.32 13.71 11.61
N ILE A 336 25.08 13.20 11.54
CA ILE A 336 23.88 14.02 11.30
C ILE A 336 23.25 14.42 12.64
N PRO A 337 23.11 15.71 13.02
CA PRO A 337 22.75 16.18 14.38
C PRO A 337 21.62 15.44 15.11
N ASP A 338 21.69 15.29 16.44
CA ASP A 338 20.68 14.56 17.22
C ASP A 338 19.46 15.44 17.45
N SER A 339 18.59 15.50 16.45
CA SER A 339 17.35 16.27 16.51
C SER A 339 16.26 15.61 15.69
N LYS A 340 15.00 15.81 16.09
CA LYS A 340 13.83 15.34 15.33
C LYS A 340 13.80 15.86 13.89
N VAL A 341 14.40 17.04 13.66
CA VAL A 341 14.50 17.65 12.34
C VAL A 341 15.47 16.86 11.47
N ALA A 342 16.65 16.55 12.00
CA ALA A 342 17.65 15.71 11.37
C ALA A 342 17.18 14.28 11.12
N GLU A 343 16.53 13.63 12.08
CA GLU A 343 15.95 12.29 11.92
C GLU A 343 14.92 12.28 10.77
N LYS A 344 14.07 13.31 10.71
CA LYS A 344 13.09 13.46 9.62
C LYS A 344 13.78 13.74 8.27
N ALA A 345 14.86 14.51 8.26
CA ALA A 345 15.63 14.79 7.05
C ALA A 345 16.33 13.53 6.54
N TRP A 346 16.94 12.73 7.42
CA TRP A 346 17.48 11.41 7.07
C TRP A 346 16.40 10.52 6.46
N GLU A 347 15.24 10.44 7.10
CA GLU A 347 14.14 9.61 6.62
C GLU A 347 13.62 10.05 5.24
N LEU A 348 13.57 11.35 4.94
CA LEU A 348 13.27 11.90 3.61
C LEU A 348 14.29 11.49 2.55
N VAL A 349 15.56 11.49 2.91
CA VAL A 349 16.63 11.12 1.99
C VAL A 349 16.63 9.62 1.76
N ALA A 350 16.54 8.82 2.83
CA ALA A 350 16.51 7.36 2.76
C ALA A 350 15.29 6.85 1.97
N ASP A 351 14.07 7.28 2.30
CA ASP A 351 12.85 6.93 1.56
C ASP A 351 12.95 7.34 0.08
N GLY A 352 13.44 8.56 -0.18
CA GLY A 352 13.60 9.06 -1.55
C GLY A 352 14.59 8.24 -2.39
N ILE A 353 15.65 7.70 -1.77
CA ILE A 353 16.63 6.83 -2.41
C ILE A 353 16.07 5.42 -2.63
N LEU A 354 15.35 4.89 -1.64
CA LEU A 354 14.86 3.51 -1.63
C LEU A 354 13.60 3.32 -2.50
N ASN A 355 12.65 4.24 -2.44
CA ASN A 355 11.32 4.09 -3.06
C ASN A 355 11.14 4.89 -4.36
N GLY A 356 11.94 5.94 -4.58
CA GLY A 356 11.81 6.83 -5.72
C GLY A 356 10.57 7.74 -5.64
N LYS A 357 10.79 9.05 -5.84
CA LYS A 357 9.85 10.18 -5.65
C LYS A 357 9.38 10.38 -4.20
N ARG A 358 9.37 11.65 -3.78
CA ARG A 358 8.95 12.13 -2.46
C ARG A 358 7.50 11.72 -2.15
N ASN A 359 7.32 10.65 -1.39
CA ASN A 359 6.05 10.41 -0.70
C ASN A 359 6.02 11.27 0.57
N ASN A 360 4.82 11.71 0.98
CA ASN A 360 4.65 12.28 2.31
C ASN A 360 4.99 11.19 3.34
N ILE A 361 6.12 11.33 4.03
CA ILE A 361 6.50 10.43 5.12
C ILE A 361 5.43 10.51 6.20
N SER A 362 4.81 9.37 6.51
CA SER A 362 3.80 9.29 7.56
C SER A 362 4.40 9.06 8.95
N MET A 363 5.64 8.56 9.05
CA MET A 363 6.24 8.14 10.32
C MET A 363 7.78 8.19 10.26
N VAL A 364 8.40 8.87 11.23
CA VAL A 364 9.83 8.77 11.52
C VAL A 364 10.01 7.68 12.58
N PRO A 365 10.92 6.71 12.42
CA PRO A 365 11.18 5.68 13.42
C PRO A 365 11.53 6.26 14.78
N THR A 366 11.12 5.58 15.84
CA THR A 366 11.45 5.92 17.23
C THR A 366 12.79 5.34 17.68
N SER A 367 13.32 4.36 16.94
CA SER A 367 14.61 3.74 17.24
C SER A 367 15.32 3.36 15.95
N ALA A 368 16.63 3.52 15.95
CA ALA A 368 17.49 3.12 14.85
C ALA A 368 17.38 1.60 14.54
N PRO A 369 17.72 1.17 13.32
CA PRO A 369 17.57 -0.23 12.88
C PRO A 369 18.36 -1.20 13.77
N CYS A 370 17.66 -2.18 14.33
CA CYS A 370 18.25 -3.18 15.22
C CYS A 370 17.45 -4.48 15.20
N LEU A 371 18.17 -5.62 15.25
CA LEU A 371 17.64 -6.97 15.15
C LEU A 371 18.02 -7.81 16.38
N ASP A 372 17.12 -8.68 16.82
CA ASP A 372 17.40 -9.63 17.90
C ASP A 372 18.54 -10.59 17.52
N PRO A 373 19.56 -10.79 18.38
CA PRO A 373 20.68 -11.70 18.10
C PRO A 373 20.28 -13.16 17.82
N CYS A 374 19.09 -13.57 18.23
CA CYS A 374 18.52 -14.90 17.99
C CYS A 374 17.81 -15.03 16.63
N LEU A 375 17.59 -13.92 15.90
CA LEU A 375 17.04 -13.98 14.54
C LEU A 375 17.95 -14.78 13.62
N LYS A 376 17.35 -15.50 12.68
CA LYS A 376 18.12 -16.37 11.80
C LYS A 376 18.47 -15.66 10.50
N VAL A 377 19.71 -15.81 10.08
CA VAL A 377 20.20 -15.47 8.75
C VAL A 377 20.72 -16.71 8.05
N PHE A 378 20.69 -16.73 6.72
CA PHE A 378 21.15 -17.87 5.95
C PHE A 378 22.60 -17.69 5.51
N ILE A 379 23.52 -18.40 6.15
CA ILE A 379 24.97 -18.35 5.90
C ILE A 379 25.33 -19.33 4.77
N ASN A 380 26.20 -18.90 3.86
CA ASN A 380 26.68 -19.71 2.75
C ASN A 380 27.37 -20.97 3.27
N GLN A 381 26.94 -22.14 2.79
CA GLN A 381 27.40 -23.46 3.25
C GLN A 381 27.11 -23.78 4.73
N GLY A 382 26.54 -22.84 5.51
CA GLY A 382 26.20 -22.99 6.93
C GLY A 382 24.71 -23.16 7.21
N GLY A 383 23.84 -22.76 6.28
CA GLY A 383 22.38 -22.78 6.44
C GLY A 383 21.87 -21.68 7.38
N TRP A 384 20.68 -21.87 7.96
CA TRP A 384 20.12 -20.92 8.92
C TRP A 384 20.86 -20.96 10.26
N ARG A 385 21.47 -19.84 10.64
CA ARG A 385 22.19 -19.62 11.91
C ARG A 385 21.69 -18.38 12.61
N CYS A 386 21.84 -18.32 13.92
CA CYS A 386 21.51 -17.13 14.69
C CYS A 386 22.40 -15.96 14.27
N LEU A 387 21.84 -14.75 14.24
CA LEU A 387 22.52 -13.53 13.84
C LEU A 387 23.79 -13.29 14.65
N ARG A 388 23.79 -13.67 15.94
CA ARG A 388 24.96 -13.59 16.82
C ARG A 388 26.15 -14.46 16.41
N GLU A 389 25.95 -15.45 15.53
CA GLU A 389 27.02 -16.34 15.05
C GLU A 389 27.72 -15.78 13.81
N VAL A 390 27.14 -14.76 13.19
CA VAL A 390 27.68 -14.10 11.99
C VAL A 390 28.96 -13.35 12.34
N LYS A 391 29.95 -13.46 11.47
CA LYS A 391 31.24 -12.76 11.58
C LYS A 391 31.50 -11.90 10.35
N VAL A 392 32.32 -10.86 10.54
CA VAL A 392 32.85 -10.08 9.42
C VAL A 392 33.60 -11.02 8.47
N GLY A 393 33.26 -10.92 7.18
CA GLY A 393 33.78 -11.76 6.11
C GLY A 393 32.88 -12.94 5.72
N ASP A 394 31.86 -13.28 6.51
CA ASP A 394 30.89 -14.31 6.15
C ASP A 394 30.06 -13.91 4.92
N TRP A 395 29.65 -14.91 4.13
CA TRP A 395 28.73 -14.72 3.03
C TRP A 395 27.32 -15.11 3.47
N ILE A 396 26.36 -14.19 3.36
CA ILE A 396 24.96 -14.41 3.75
C ILE A 396 24.03 -14.20 2.58
N ARG A 397 22.84 -14.82 2.65
CA ARG A 397 21.85 -14.78 1.58
C ARG A 397 21.25 -13.37 1.47
N ASP A 398 21.12 -12.92 0.23
CA ASP A 398 20.53 -11.64 -0.13
C ASP A 398 19.27 -11.82 -1.01
N GLU A 399 18.74 -10.73 -1.59
CA GLU A 399 17.67 -10.75 -2.58
C GLU A 399 18.10 -11.53 -3.85
N TYR A 400 19.22 -11.13 -4.47
CA TYR A 400 19.67 -11.65 -5.77
C TYR A 400 20.75 -12.73 -5.68
N GLY A 401 21.19 -13.12 -4.48
CA GLY A 401 22.24 -14.11 -4.33
C GLY A 401 22.88 -14.11 -2.95
N TRP A 402 24.18 -13.80 -2.93
CA TRP A 402 25.00 -13.78 -1.72
C TRP A 402 25.65 -12.40 -1.59
N THR A 403 25.73 -11.93 -0.35
CA THR A 403 26.41 -10.69 0.00
C THR A 403 27.41 -10.97 1.10
N ARG A 404 28.51 -10.23 1.13
CA ARG A 404 29.53 -10.38 2.16
C ARG A 404 29.24 -9.43 3.31
N VAL A 405 29.34 -9.94 4.53
CA VAL A 405 29.29 -9.13 5.75
C VAL A 405 30.59 -8.36 5.87
N THR A 406 30.50 -7.04 5.79
CA THR A 406 31.66 -6.16 5.94
C THR A 406 31.76 -5.63 7.36
N GLY A 407 30.65 -5.49 8.09
CA GLY A 407 30.68 -4.99 9.45
C GLY A 407 29.55 -5.48 10.33
N ILE A 408 29.72 -5.27 11.63
CA ILE A 408 28.75 -5.63 12.68
C ILE A 408 28.60 -4.44 13.62
N CYS A 409 27.36 -4.02 13.86
CA CYS A 409 26.99 -2.98 14.82
C CYS A 409 26.25 -3.62 15.99
N GLU A 410 26.84 -3.56 17.18
CA GLU A 410 26.19 -3.90 18.44
C GLU A 410 25.63 -2.65 19.10
N ARG A 411 24.36 -2.67 19.55
CA ARG A 411 23.76 -1.51 20.22
C ARG A 411 22.74 -1.86 21.28
N ILE A 412 22.52 -0.93 22.21
CA ILE A 412 21.36 -0.97 23.11
C ILE A 412 20.22 -0.17 22.48
N VAL A 413 19.02 -0.74 22.52
CA VAL A 413 17.78 -0.09 22.06
C VAL A 413 16.72 -0.19 23.15
N HIS A 414 15.78 0.76 23.15
CA HIS A 414 14.76 0.92 24.20
C HIS A 414 13.34 0.60 23.75
N THR A 415 13.17 0.24 22.48
CA THR A 415 11.89 -0.17 21.91
C THR A 415 12.02 -1.53 21.22
N ALA A 416 10.91 -2.25 21.09
CA ALA A 416 10.85 -3.49 20.31
C ALA A 416 9.48 -3.70 19.67
N ILE A 417 9.49 -4.30 18.48
CA ILE A 417 8.36 -4.94 17.83
C ILE A 417 8.60 -6.45 17.88
N GLY A 418 7.58 -7.22 18.27
CA GLY A 418 7.65 -8.68 18.37
C GLY A 418 7.87 -9.20 19.80
N LYS A 419 8.33 -10.44 19.91
CA LYS A 419 8.61 -11.13 21.18
C LYS A 419 10.11 -11.38 21.32
N GLU A 420 10.57 -11.61 22.54
CA GLU A 420 11.95 -12.02 22.83
C GLU A 420 12.41 -13.16 21.90
N ASP A 421 13.69 -13.12 21.52
CA ASP A 421 14.33 -13.97 20.50
C ASP A 421 13.86 -13.74 19.05
N ASN A 422 12.92 -12.81 18.83
CA ASN A 422 12.40 -12.46 17.51
C ASN A 422 11.95 -10.98 17.47
N ARG A 423 12.72 -10.10 18.13
CA ARG A 423 12.51 -8.65 18.17
C ARG A 423 13.18 -7.94 17.00
N ILE A 424 12.56 -6.85 16.57
CA ILE A 424 13.11 -5.87 15.64
C ILE A 424 12.73 -4.46 16.14
N THR A 425 13.46 -3.43 15.78
CA THR A 425 13.02 -2.04 15.97
C THR A 425 12.17 -1.56 14.81
N ASP A 426 11.45 -0.46 15.01
CA ASP A 426 10.66 0.21 13.97
C ASP A 426 11.53 0.90 12.91
N GLY A 427 12.82 1.13 13.17
CA GLY A 427 13.77 1.63 12.17
C GLY A 427 14.28 0.61 11.16
N VAL A 428 13.90 -0.68 11.28
CA VAL A 428 14.30 -1.70 10.30
C VAL A 428 13.43 -1.60 9.05
N TRP A 429 14.07 -1.39 7.91
CA TRP A 429 13.42 -1.41 6.60
C TRP A 429 13.19 -2.83 6.06
N PHE A 430 11.99 -3.08 5.54
CA PHE A 430 11.57 -4.32 4.89
C PHE A 430 11.24 -4.08 3.42
N LEU A 431 11.66 -5.00 2.56
CA LEU A 431 11.25 -5.04 1.16
C LEU A 431 9.87 -5.69 1.03
N ASN A 432 8.93 -4.96 0.42
CA ASN A 432 7.60 -5.44 0.10
C ASN A 432 7.56 -6.17 -1.25
N TYR A 433 6.50 -6.96 -1.46
CA TYR A 433 6.29 -7.69 -2.72
C TYR A 433 6.13 -6.78 -3.96
N ASP A 434 5.77 -5.51 -3.78
CA ASP A 434 5.66 -4.53 -4.86
C ASP A 434 7.00 -3.83 -5.18
N GLY A 435 8.08 -4.20 -4.48
CA GLY A 435 9.41 -3.61 -4.63
C GLY A 435 9.64 -2.35 -3.80
N SER A 436 8.64 -1.90 -3.01
CA SER A 436 8.81 -0.77 -2.09
C SER A 436 9.47 -1.18 -0.78
N TRP A 437 10.24 -0.27 -0.20
CA TRP A 437 10.80 -0.36 1.14
C TRP A 437 9.89 0.33 2.15
N THR A 438 9.61 -0.33 3.26
CA THR A 438 8.89 0.27 4.38
C THR A 438 9.46 -0.16 5.72
N HIS A 439 9.45 0.74 6.69
CA HIS A 439 9.77 0.44 8.08
C HIS A 439 8.89 -0.66 8.69
N ALA A 440 9.46 -1.37 9.65
CA ALA A 440 8.78 -2.41 10.41
C ALA A 440 7.51 -1.87 11.07
N ARG A 441 6.40 -2.59 10.92
CA ARG A 441 5.10 -2.23 11.52
C ARG A 441 4.71 -3.22 12.60
N GLY A 442 4.21 -2.70 13.71
CA GLY A 442 3.68 -3.53 14.79
C GLY A 442 3.41 -2.72 16.06
N LEU A 443 3.02 -3.43 17.12
CA LEU A 443 2.91 -2.83 18.46
C LEU A 443 4.31 -2.60 19.01
N ILE A 444 4.69 -1.33 19.16
CA ILE A 444 5.95 -0.91 19.78
C ILE A 444 5.81 -1.09 21.30
N GLN A 445 6.75 -1.82 21.89
CA GLN A 445 6.87 -2.05 23.32
C GLN A 445 8.10 -1.32 23.86
N ASP A 446 7.96 -0.66 25.01
CA ASP A 446 9.08 -0.03 25.71
C ASP A 446 9.86 -1.11 26.49
N VAL A 447 10.94 -1.60 25.89
CA VAL A 447 11.81 -2.63 26.47
C VAL A 447 13.25 -2.35 26.08
N THR A 448 14.15 -2.44 27.06
CA THR A 448 15.59 -2.27 26.80
C THR A 448 16.22 -3.62 26.50
N TRP A 449 16.95 -3.72 25.38
CA TRP A 449 17.64 -4.93 24.98
C TRP A 449 18.89 -4.62 24.14
N LYS A 450 19.81 -5.59 24.10
CA LYS A 450 21.01 -5.52 23.27
C LYS A 450 20.72 -6.22 21.94
N GLY A 451 20.83 -5.48 20.85
CA GLY A 451 20.64 -6.01 19.51
C GLY A 451 21.87 -5.88 18.63
N LEU A 452 21.71 -6.39 17.42
CA LEU A 452 22.73 -6.45 16.39
C LEU A 452 22.18 -5.87 15.09
N GLN A 453 23.06 -5.30 14.28
CA GLN A 453 22.80 -5.04 12.87
C GLN A 453 24.06 -5.34 12.08
N LEU A 454 23.89 -5.76 10.82
CA LEU A 454 25.01 -6.05 9.92
C LEU A 454 25.25 -4.89 8.97
N ILE A 455 26.47 -4.80 8.45
CA ILE A 455 26.81 -4.00 7.27
C ILE A 455 27.22 -4.99 6.18
N THR A 456 26.66 -4.86 4.97
CA THR A 456 26.88 -5.79 3.86
C THR A 456 27.31 -5.05 2.59
N GLU A 457 27.98 -5.75 1.67
CA GLU A 457 28.42 -5.17 0.39
C GLU A 457 27.23 -4.72 -0.49
N SER A 458 26.07 -5.38 -0.35
CA SER A 458 24.86 -5.05 -1.12
C SER A 458 23.92 -4.05 -0.43
N GLY A 459 24.11 -3.79 0.86
CA GLY A 459 23.20 -2.97 1.67
C GLY A 459 21.90 -3.69 2.09
N THR A 460 21.78 -4.99 1.78
CA THR A 460 20.62 -5.82 2.11
C THR A 460 21.03 -7.20 2.56
N PHE A 461 20.15 -7.89 3.28
CA PHE A 461 20.29 -9.31 3.56
C PHE A 461 18.96 -9.94 3.97
N ARG A 462 18.93 -11.28 4.03
CA ARG A 462 17.74 -12.05 4.35
C ARG A 462 17.72 -12.51 5.82
N ILE A 463 16.60 -12.25 6.49
CA ILE A 463 16.30 -12.75 7.84
C ILE A 463 15.09 -13.68 7.82
N GLN A 464 14.96 -14.52 8.86
CA GLN A 464 13.75 -15.31 9.11
C GLN A 464 13.11 -14.87 10.44
N LEU A 465 11.88 -14.34 10.33
CA LEU A 465 11.02 -14.00 11.45
C LEU A 465 10.03 -15.14 11.73
N ASN A 466 9.68 -15.35 13.01
CA ASN A 466 8.68 -16.32 13.46
C ASN A 466 8.92 -17.74 12.91
N SER A 467 10.18 -18.15 12.85
CA SER A 467 10.65 -19.49 12.46
C SER A 467 10.24 -19.98 11.05
N SER A 468 9.69 -19.12 10.19
CA SER A 468 9.25 -19.55 8.85
C SER A 468 9.10 -18.43 7.81
N MET A 469 8.86 -17.17 8.22
CA MET A 469 8.68 -16.07 7.29
C MET A 469 10.02 -15.42 6.96
N GLU A 470 10.45 -15.55 5.72
CA GLU A 470 11.65 -14.91 5.20
C GLU A 470 11.36 -13.48 4.77
N HIS A 471 12.24 -12.56 5.14
CA HIS A 471 12.17 -11.16 4.75
C HIS A 471 13.52 -10.66 4.29
N ILE A 472 13.53 -9.77 3.29
CA ILE A 472 14.71 -9.00 2.94
C ILE A 472 14.63 -7.68 3.72
N VAL A 473 15.72 -7.36 4.40
CA VAL A 473 15.86 -6.13 5.18
C VAL A 473 17.05 -5.32 4.71
N ARG A 474 17.03 -4.01 4.97
CA ARG A 474 18.23 -3.17 4.82
C ARG A 474 19.21 -3.46 5.95
N ASP A 475 20.48 -3.28 5.63
CA ASP A 475 21.57 -3.34 6.59
C ASP A 475 21.65 -2.03 7.41
N PHE A 476 22.66 -1.90 8.26
CA PHE A 476 22.86 -0.72 9.13
C PHE A 476 22.98 0.60 8.36
N THR A 477 23.35 0.56 7.08
CA THR A 477 23.59 1.77 6.29
C THR A 477 22.32 2.43 5.77
N ASP A 478 21.17 1.75 5.87
CA ASP A 478 19.86 2.07 5.28
C ASP A 478 19.83 2.25 3.76
N VAL A 479 20.79 2.95 3.16
CA VAL A 479 20.82 3.36 1.74
C VAL A 479 21.93 2.68 0.93
N GLY A 480 22.84 1.96 1.61
CA GLY A 480 23.98 1.27 1.01
C GLY A 480 25.26 2.06 1.29
N SER A 481 26.36 1.35 1.56
CA SER A 481 27.65 1.97 1.89
C SER A 481 28.17 2.92 0.80
N ASP A 482 27.87 2.63 -0.46
CA ASP A 482 28.21 3.45 -1.63
C ASP A 482 27.47 4.80 -1.67
N LYS A 483 26.33 4.91 -0.98
CA LYS A 483 25.46 6.10 -1.00
C LYS A 483 25.49 6.91 0.30
N ILE A 484 26.20 6.48 1.34
CA ILE A 484 26.25 7.17 2.64
C ILE A 484 26.68 8.64 2.47
N LEU A 485 27.81 8.88 1.79
CA LEU A 485 28.35 10.23 1.59
C LEU A 485 27.39 11.14 0.83
N GLU A 486 26.79 10.63 -0.25
CA GLU A 486 25.79 11.39 -1.02
C GLU A 486 24.56 11.70 -0.16
N SER A 487 24.16 10.76 0.70
CA SER A 487 22.99 10.89 1.56
C SER A 487 23.22 11.91 2.67
N HIS A 488 24.38 11.92 3.33
CA HIS A 488 24.76 12.94 4.31
C HIS A 488 24.71 14.34 3.67
N ALA A 489 25.31 14.52 2.49
CA ALA A 489 25.30 15.80 1.77
C ALA A 489 23.88 16.22 1.31
N ARG A 490 22.93 15.29 1.15
CA ARG A 490 21.51 15.61 0.90
C ARG A 490 20.80 16.03 2.18
N VAL A 491 21.10 15.40 3.31
CA VAL A 491 20.53 15.76 4.62
C VAL A 491 21.01 17.14 5.05
N GLU A 492 22.31 17.42 4.96
CA GLU A 492 22.86 18.74 5.29
C GLU A 492 22.16 19.85 4.50
N ARG A 493 21.97 19.68 3.18
CA ARG A 493 21.23 20.65 2.36
C ARG A 493 19.78 20.84 2.81
N LEU A 494 19.09 19.78 3.23
CA LEU A 494 17.72 19.90 3.77
C LEU A 494 17.70 20.66 5.09
N LEU A 495 18.71 20.45 5.95
CA LEU A 495 18.84 21.17 7.21
C LEU A 495 19.18 22.66 6.99
N GLU A 496 20.00 22.98 5.99
CA GLU A 496 20.29 24.36 5.59
C GLU A 496 19.07 25.08 5.00
N GLU A 497 18.20 24.39 4.25
CA GLU A 497 16.98 24.97 3.66
C GLU A 497 15.87 25.28 4.69
N GLU A 498 15.88 24.64 5.87
CA GLU A 498 14.91 24.90 6.95
C GLU A 498 15.34 26.04 7.91
N HIS A 499 16.58 26.53 7.79
CA HIS A 499 17.12 27.67 8.54
C HIS A 499 17.08 28.97 7.73
#